data_AF-A0A7S2J2Q0-F1
#
_entry.id   AF-A0A7S2J2Q0-F1
#
_cell.length_a   1.000
_cell.length_b   1.000
_cell.length_c   1.000
_cell.angle_alpha   90.00
_cell.angle_beta   90.00
_cell.angle_gamma   90.00
#
_symmetry.space_group_name_H-M   'P 1'
#
loop_
_entity.id
_entity.type
_entity.pdbx_description
1 polymer ?
#
loop_
_entity_poly.entity_id
_entity_poly.type
_entity_poly.pdbx_seq_one_letter_code
_entity_poly.pdbx_strand_id
1 'polypeptide(L)'
;REQDIQETAANESWFARPKEKRTPTLRRTSDMVMSIQRWLRNGISGQNSGPVVDRSPTGPSEGPESGEASRVSSKHETGASEPRNLHTLATRHHAPFFCVQEAWQEFSACSKQPEQGITYEDFLDLLRRRAHLQDGAPIPARLMGHVTSKDLDEHNLLGFETFLEWSISVGWMEEMQVGSSKELEVRRIAREVHMPILDVE
;
A
#
# COMPACT_ATOMS: atom_id res chain seq x y z
N ARG A 1 15.50 -69.44 -34.50
CA ARG A 1 15.86 -69.21 -33.07
C ARG A 1 15.52 -67.75 -32.73
N GLU A 2 14.26 -67.30 -32.77
CA GLU A 2 13.05 -67.90 -32.20
C GLU A 2 13.23 -68.28 -30.74
N GLN A 3 12.66 -67.44 -29.87
CA GLN A 3 11.99 -67.72 -28.60
C GLN A 3 11.67 -66.34 -28.03
N ASP A 4 10.49 -65.74 -28.27
CA ASP A 4 9.16 -66.23 -27.86
C ASP A 4 9.10 -66.40 -26.34
N ILE A 5 8.75 -65.30 -25.65
CA ILE A 5 8.22 -65.34 -24.29
C ILE A 5 7.01 -64.43 -24.25
N GLN A 6 5.88 -65.10 -24.35
CA GLN A 6 4.53 -64.65 -24.09
C GLN A 6 4.39 -64.15 -22.64
N GLU A 7 3.63 -63.06 -22.50
CA GLU A 7 2.38 -63.02 -21.74
C GLU A 7 2.40 -63.58 -20.31
N THR A 8 2.31 -62.69 -19.32
CA THR A 8 1.39 -62.89 -18.18
C THR A 8 0.77 -61.56 -17.79
N ALA A 9 -0.48 -61.41 -18.21
CA ALA A 9 -1.45 -60.52 -17.61
C ALA A 9 -1.69 -60.92 -16.14
N ALA A 10 -1.91 -59.91 -15.29
CA ALA A 10 -2.78 -59.90 -14.10
C ALA A 10 -2.18 -59.02 -13.00
N ASN A 11 -2.45 -57.72 -13.04
CA ASN A 11 -2.63 -56.98 -11.79
C ASN A 11 -3.60 -55.81 -11.98
N GLU A 12 -4.82 -56.15 -12.42
CA GLU A 12 -5.98 -55.28 -12.30
C GLU A 12 -6.58 -55.44 -10.90
N SER A 13 -6.11 -54.64 -9.95
CA SER A 13 -6.82 -54.42 -8.68
C SER A 13 -6.16 -53.25 -7.96
N TRP A 14 -6.93 -52.49 -7.17
CA TRP A 14 -6.52 -51.45 -6.21
C TRP A 14 -6.69 -49.96 -6.56
N PHE A 15 -7.11 -49.55 -7.76
CA PHE A 15 -7.60 -48.16 -7.93
C PHE A 15 -9.07 -48.00 -7.49
N ALA A 16 -9.34 -48.35 -6.24
CA ALA A 16 -10.48 -47.78 -5.53
C ALA A 16 -10.19 -46.29 -5.32
N ARG A 17 -10.60 -45.46 -6.29
CA ARG A 17 -10.54 -44.01 -6.15
C ARG A 17 -11.33 -43.63 -4.89
N PRO A 18 -10.70 -42.99 -3.89
CA PRO A 18 -11.44 -42.43 -2.77
C PRO A 18 -12.47 -41.46 -3.35
N LYS A 19 -13.73 -41.61 -2.96
CA LYS A 19 -14.73 -40.57 -3.22
C LYS A 19 -14.27 -39.34 -2.46
N GLU A 20 -13.58 -38.43 -3.15
CA GLU A 20 -13.28 -37.09 -2.68
C GLU A 20 -14.58 -36.46 -2.21
N LYS A 21 -14.71 -36.34 -0.89
CA LYS A 21 -15.71 -35.50 -0.28
C LYS A 21 -15.39 -34.09 -0.75
N ARG A 22 -16.18 -33.60 -1.71
CA ARG A 22 -16.16 -32.21 -2.17
C ARG A 22 -16.25 -31.31 -0.95
N THR A 23 -15.12 -30.77 -0.51
CA THR A 23 -15.08 -29.73 0.50
C THR A 23 -15.71 -28.47 -0.09
N PRO A 24 -16.60 -27.79 0.64
CA PRO A 24 -17.17 -26.53 0.18
C PRO A 24 -16.13 -25.42 0.41
N THR A 25 -15.12 -25.34 -0.43
CA THR A 25 -14.07 -24.32 -0.33
C THR A 25 -13.91 -23.58 -1.64
N LEU A 26 -14.97 -22.89 -2.08
CA LEU A 26 -14.83 -21.86 -3.10
C LEU A 26 -15.93 -20.79 -3.00
N ARG A 27 -16.31 -20.41 -1.77
CA ARG A 27 -17.15 -19.22 -1.52
C ARG A 27 -16.54 -18.21 -0.56
N ARG A 28 -15.30 -18.41 -0.09
CA ARG A 28 -14.69 -17.58 0.97
C ARG A 28 -13.76 -16.47 0.47
N THR A 29 -13.32 -16.51 -0.79
CA THR A 29 -12.53 -15.41 -1.38
C THR A 29 -13.40 -14.18 -1.67
N SER A 30 -14.71 -14.36 -1.91
CA SER A 30 -15.64 -13.24 -2.12
C SER A 30 -15.85 -12.40 -0.86
N ASP A 31 -15.87 -13.02 0.33
CA ASP A 31 -16.03 -12.28 1.58
C ASP A 31 -14.74 -11.56 2.00
N MET A 32 -13.56 -12.06 1.59
CA MET A 32 -12.26 -11.46 1.89
C MET A 32 -11.93 -10.28 0.95
N VAL A 33 -12.28 -10.41 -0.34
CA VAL A 33 -12.28 -9.29 -1.30
C VAL A 33 -13.31 -8.23 -0.88
N MET A 34 -14.42 -8.62 -0.26
CA MET A 34 -15.38 -7.68 0.34
C MET A 34 -14.87 -7.01 1.62
N SER A 35 -13.95 -7.63 2.37
CA SER A 35 -13.32 -6.99 3.55
C SER A 35 -12.33 -5.91 3.14
N ILE A 36 -11.55 -6.14 2.07
CA ILE A 36 -10.73 -5.11 1.43
C ILE A 36 -11.67 -4.06 0.79
N GLN A 37 -12.69 -4.43 0.02
CA GLN A 37 -13.69 -3.50 -0.54
C GLN A 37 -14.56 -2.75 0.51
N ARG A 38 -14.59 -3.21 1.78
CA ARG A 38 -15.26 -2.55 2.90
C ARG A 38 -14.30 -1.68 3.72
N TRP A 39 -13.01 -2.03 3.76
CA TRP A 39 -11.90 -1.12 4.08
C TRP A 39 -11.90 0.09 3.11
N LEU A 40 -12.31 -0.12 1.84
CA LEU A 40 -12.47 0.94 0.85
C LEU A 40 -13.72 1.84 1.01
N ARG A 41 -14.75 1.40 1.75
CA ARG A 41 -16.11 2.00 1.71
C ARG A 41 -16.45 2.92 2.90
N ASN A 42 -15.83 2.73 4.06
CA ASN A 42 -16.27 3.41 5.30
C ASN A 42 -15.34 4.52 5.81
N GLY A 43 -14.23 4.80 5.13
CA GLY A 43 -13.22 5.77 5.60
C GLY A 43 -13.62 7.24 5.64
N ILE A 44 -14.78 7.67 5.13
CA ILE A 44 -15.07 9.12 5.00
C ILE A 44 -16.57 9.45 5.19
N SER A 45 -17.05 9.52 6.42
CA SER A 45 -18.15 10.43 6.80
C SER A 45 -17.80 11.36 7.98
N GLY A 46 -16.56 11.38 8.43
CA GLY A 46 -16.11 12.21 9.55
C GLY A 46 -15.52 13.55 9.09
N GLN A 47 -16.33 14.40 8.43
CA GLN A 47 -15.95 15.81 8.33
C GLN A 47 -15.92 16.41 9.75
N ASN A 48 -14.70 16.73 10.19
CA ASN A 48 -14.33 17.92 10.93
C ASN A 48 -15.52 18.78 11.42
N SER A 49 -16.05 18.43 12.59
CA SER A 49 -16.74 19.36 13.47
C SER A 49 -15.94 19.42 14.77
N GLY A 50 -14.69 19.89 14.66
CA GLY A 50 -13.92 20.30 15.82
C GLY A 50 -14.59 21.52 16.49
N PRO A 51 -14.54 21.62 17.83
CA PRO A 51 -15.18 22.70 18.55
C PRO A 51 -14.48 24.03 18.25
N VAL A 52 -15.30 25.02 17.87
CA VAL A 52 -14.90 26.43 17.76
C VAL A 52 -14.39 26.89 19.14
N VAL A 53 -13.07 26.99 19.29
CA VAL A 53 -12.45 27.68 20.42
C VAL A 53 -12.59 29.17 20.19
N ASP A 54 -13.55 29.75 20.89
CA ASP A 54 -13.80 31.18 21.04
C ASP A 54 -12.54 31.89 21.57
N ARG A 55 -11.84 32.61 20.68
CA ARG A 55 -10.75 33.53 21.05
C ARG A 55 -11.30 34.95 21.04
N SER A 56 -11.67 35.42 22.22
CA SER A 56 -11.89 36.84 22.48
C SER A 56 -10.60 37.65 22.24
N PRO A 57 -10.64 38.76 21.47
CA PRO A 57 -9.53 39.69 21.36
C PRO A 57 -9.69 40.85 22.34
N THR A 58 -8.73 41.01 23.25
CA THR A 58 -8.54 42.24 24.04
C THR A 58 -7.31 43.01 23.54
N GLY A 59 -7.52 44.25 23.13
CA GLY A 59 -6.55 45.34 23.30
C GLY A 59 -6.03 46.01 22.01
N PRO A 60 -6.27 47.33 21.83
CA PRO A 60 -5.61 48.13 20.81
C PRO A 60 -4.29 48.69 21.35
N SER A 61 -3.23 48.67 20.53
CA SER A 61 -2.02 49.46 20.78
C SER A 61 -1.50 49.96 19.43
N GLU A 62 -1.82 51.21 19.15
CA GLU A 62 -1.29 51.98 18.03
C GLU A 62 0.16 52.40 18.32
N GLY A 63 1.02 52.32 17.32
CA GLY A 63 2.42 52.71 17.39
C GLY A 63 3.12 52.53 16.04
N PRO A 64 3.56 53.60 15.36
CA PRO A 64 3.88 53.57 13.93
C PRO A 64 5.39 53.57 13.63
N GLU A 65 5.67 53.36 12.33
CA GLU A 65 6.83 53.83 11.54
C GLU A 65 8.00 52.87 11.25
N SER A 66 8.05 52.54 9.96
CA SER A 66 9.21 52.67 9.07
C SER A 66 10.40 51.73 9.25
N GLY A 67 10.36 50.67 8.44
CA GLY A 67 11.49 49.87 8.06
C GLY A 67 11.15 49.01 6.85
N GLU A 68 11.10 49.63 5.67
CA GLU A 68 10.98 48.95 4.38
C GLU A 68 12.17 48.02 4.16
N ALA A 69 12.01 46.75 4.53
CA ALA A 69 12.77 45.66 3.96
C ALA A 69 11.76 44.80 3.21
N SER A 70 11.70 45.00 1.89
CA SER A 70 10.96 44.21 0.92
C SER A 70 11.41 42.75 0.98
N ARG A 71 10.88 42.01 1.96
CA ARG A 71 10.90 40.55 1.96
C ARG A 71 9.85 40.14 0.95
N VAL A 72 10.30 40.03 -0.30
CA VAL A 72 9.62 39.26 -1.34
C VAL A 72 9.52 37.85 -0.79
N SER A 73 8.42 37.59 -0.08
CA SER A 73 8.00 36.27 0.34
C SER A 73 7.56 35.57 -0.92
N SER A 74 8.53 35.11 -1.71
CA SER A 74 8.34 34.14 -2.77
C SER A 74 7.84 32.89 -2.09
N LYS A 75 6.52 32.86 -1.86
CA LYS A 75 5.75 31.67 -1.57
C LYS A 75 5.87 30.83 -2.84
N HIS A 76 7.01 30.15 -2.96
CA HIS A 76 7.16 29.03 -3.86
C HIS A 76 6.18 27.98 -3.34
N GLU A 77 4.93 28.12 -3.79
CA GLU A 77 4.06 26.98 -4.01
C GLU A 77 4.79 26.15 -5.07
N THR A 78 5.80 25.40 -4.62
CA THR A 78 6.32 24.22 -5.31
C THR A 78 5.20 23.19 -5.21
N GLY A 79 4.06 23.50 -5.84
CA GLY A 79 2.96 22.60 -6.01
C GLY A 79 3.45 21.54 -6.95
N ALA A 80 4.09 20.51 -6.39
CA ALA A 80 4.27 19.23 -7.06
C ALA A 80 2.91 18.90 -7.65
N SER A 81 2.80 18.99 -8.98
CA SER A 81 1.50 18.91 -9.63
C SER A 81 0.94 17.55 -9.27
N GLU A 82 -0.14 17.53 -8.47
CA GLU A 82 -0.87 16.31 -8.19
C GLU A 82 -1.16 15.65 -9.54
N PRO A 83 -0.83 14.35 -9.70
CA PRO A 83 -0.95 13.72 -10.99
C PRO A 83 -2.43 13.73 -11.32
N ARG A 84 -2.77 14.35 -12.45
CA ARG A 84 -4.16 14.63 -12.86
C ARG A 84 -5.05 13.38 -12.99
N ASN A 85 -4.50 12.20 -12.74
CA ASN A 85 -5.07 10.89 -13.01
C ASN A 85 -5.21 9.98 -11.78
N LEU A 86 -5.11 10.49 -10.53
CA LEU A 86 -5.31 9.64 -9.33
C LEU A 86 -6.68 8.92 -9.34
N HIS A 87 -7.75 9.59 -9.77
CA HIS A 87 -9.08 8.96 -9.90
C HIS A 87 -9.11 7.82 -10.93
N THR A 88 -8.40 7.99 -12.05
CA THR A 88 -8.28 6.96 -13.09
C THR A 88 -7.51 5.75 -12.57
N LEU A 89 -6.42 5.99 -11.84
CA LEU A 89 -5.62 4.93 -11.21
C LEU A 89 -6.43 4.17 -10.15
N ALA A 90 -7.15 4.89 -9.28
CA ALA A 90 -8.04 4.28 -8.29
C ALA A 90 -9.06 3.33 -8.95
N THR A 91 -9.69 3.79 -10.04
CA THR A 91 -10.66 2.98 -10.80
C THR A 91 -10.01 1.76 -11.44
N ARG A 92 -8.83 1.93 -12.06
CA ARG A 92 -8.10 0.87 -12.77
C ARG A 92 -7.61 -0.22 -11.83
N HIS A 93 -7.08 0.16 -10.67
CA HIS A 93 -6.52 -0.74 -9.67
C HIS A 93 -7.56 -1.26 -8.68
N HIS A 94 -8.83 -0.89 -8.86
CA HIS A 94 -9.92 -1.19 -7.92
C HIS A 94 -9.59 -0.80 -6.47
N ALA A 95 -8.84 0.29 -6.32
CA ALA A 95 -8.38 0.84 -5.06
C ALA A 95 -9.20 2.09 -4.69
N PRO A 96 -9.31 2.45 -3.40
CA PRO A 96 -9.95 3.67 -2.98
C PRO A 96 -9.10 4.84 -3.43
N PHE A 97 -9.78 5.94 -3.70
CA PHE A 97 -9.09 7.18 -3.98
C PHE A 97 -8.15 7.60 -2.84
N PHE A 98 -8.55 7.43 -1.57
CA PHE A 98 -7.72 7.83 -0.44
C PHE A 98 -6.41 7.02 -0.35
N CYS A 99 -6.43 5.71 -0.59
CA CYS A 99 -5.18 4.92 -0.59
C CYS A 99 -4.24 5.31 -1.72
N VAL A 100 -4.82 5.62 -2.88
CA VAL A 100 -4.05 6.11 -4.03
C VAL A 100 -3.44 7.47 -3.71
N GLN A 101 -4.14 8.31 -2.96
CA GLN A 101 -3.64 9.59 -2.47
C GLN A 101 -2.53 9.42 -1.40
N GLU A 102 -2.68 8.50 -0.44
CA GLU A 102 -1.65 8.16 0.55
C GLU A 102 -0.39 7.61 -0.13
N ALA A 103 -0.55 6.68 -1.08
CA ALA A 103 0.56 6.18 -1.88
C ALA A 103 1.24 7.31 -2.65
N TRP A 104 0.47 8.27 -3.20
CA TRP A 104 1.04 9.44 -3.86
C TRP A 104 1.83 10.33 -2.89
N GLN A 105 1.34 10.53 -1.67
CA GLN A 105 2.06 11.28 -0.65
C GLN A 105 3.37 10.59 -0.25
N GLU A 106 3.35 9.27 -0.04
CA GLU A 106 4.56 8.48 0.25
C GLU A 106 5.57 8.54 -0.90
N PHE A 107 5.08 8.39 -2.13
CA PHE A 107 5.88 8.47 -3.35
C PHE A 107 6.53 9.85 -3.53
N SER A 108 5.74 10.91 -3.37
CA SER A 108 6.20 12.30 -3.53
C SER A 108 7.12 12.76 -2.40
N ALA A 109 6.98 12.21 -1.20
CA ALA A 109 7.91 12.47 -0.09
C ALA A 109 9.29 11.85 -0.34
N CYS A 110 9.37 10.78 -1.12
CA CYS A 110 10.63 10.08 -1.40
C CYS A 110 11.30 10.59 -2.67
N SER A 111 10.54 11.00 -3.69
CA SER A 111 11.11 11.55 -4.92
C SER A 111 11.55 13.00 -4.76
N LYS A 112 12.75 13.34 -5.26
CA LYS A 112 13.14 14.73 -5.49
C LYS A 112 12.33 15.38 -6.62
N GLN A 113 11.84 14.58 -7.56
CA GLN A 113 11.12 14.99 -8.76
C GLN A 113 9.96 14.01 -9.02
N PRO A 114 8.84 14.14 -8.28
CA PRO A 114 7.76 13.16 -8.30
C PRO A 114 7.10 12.99 -9.67
N GLU A 115 7.23 13.96 -10.57
CA GLU A 115 6.71 13.86 -11.93
C GLU A 115 7.53 12.91 -12.83
N GLN A 116 8.81 12.68 -12.49
CA GLN A 116 9.71 11.84 -13.29
C GLN A 116 9.78 10.39 -12.78
N GLY A 117 9.45 10.16 -11.52
CA GLY A 117 9.60 8.84 -10.90
C GLY A 117 10.34 8.90 -9.57
N ILE A 118 10.51 7.76 -8.92
CA ILE A 118 11.52 7.58 -7.86
C ILE A 118 12.70 6.81 -8.43
N THR A 119 13.93 7.19 -8.07
CA THR A 119 15.08 6.36 -8.44
C THR A 119 15.01 5.03 -7.70
N TYR A 120 15.63 3.99 -8.25
CA TYR A 120 15.70 2.71 -7.56
C TYR A 120 16.37 2.83 -6.18
N GLU A 121 17.38 3.69 -6.02
CA GLU A 121 18.02 3.95 -4.72
C GLU A 121 17.06 4.60 -3.72
N ASP A 122 16.32 5.64 -4.12
CA ASP A 122 15.32 6.29 -3.26
C ASP A 122 14.21 5.29 -2.85
N PHE A 123 13.84 4.38 -3.77
CA PHE A 123 12.90 3.30 -3.47
C PHE A 123 13.45 2.33 -2.41
N LEU A 124 14.72 1.91 -2.51
CA LEU A 124 15.33 1.06 -1.48
C LEU A 124 15.37 1.76 -0.12
N ASP A 125 15.61 3.07 -0.08
CA ASP A 125 15.59 3.83 1.17
C ASP A 125 14.19 3.97 1.75
N LEU A 126 13.17 4.14 0.91
CA LEU A 126 11.77 4.03 1.31
C LEU A 126 11.49 2.67 1.97
N LEU A 127 11.90 1.57 1.33
CA LEU A 127 11.71 0.22 1.87
C LEU A 127 12.37 0.05 3.24
N ARG A 128 13.60 0.58 3.41
CA ARG A 128 14.30 0.52 4.70
C ARG A 128 13.55 1.28 5.79
N ARG A 129 13.10 2.51 5.49
CA ARG A 129 12.30 3.31 6.44
C ARG A 129 11.02 2.59 6.84
N ARG A 130 10.31 2.03 5.86
CA ARG A 130 9.03 1.30 6.09
C ARG A 130 9.22 0.04 6.93
N ALA A 131 10.31 -0.69 6.70
CA ALA A 131 10.63 -1.89 7.46
C ALA A 131 11.43 -1.62 8.76
N HIS A 132 11.64 -0.35 9.11
CA HIS A 132 12.46 0.08 10.25
C HIS A 132 13.86 -0.57 10.28
N LEU A 133 14.48 -0.69 9.12
CA LEU A 133 15.81 -1.27 8.95
C LEU A 133 16.89 -0.19 9.07
N GLN A 134 18.05 -0.56 9.63
CA GLN A 134 19.22 0.31 9.66
C GLN A 134 19.84 0.44 8.26
N ASP A 135 20.60 1.52 8.05
CA ASP A 135 21.36 1.74 6.82
C ASP A 135 22.32 0.57 6.56
N GLY A 136 22.25 0.02 5.34
CA GLY A 136 23.04 -1.15 4.94
C GLY A 136 22.50 -2.51 5.36
N ALA A 137 21.45 -2.58 6.19
CA ALA A 137 20.79 -3.85 6.48
C ALA A 137 20.13 -4.43 5.21
N PRO A 138 20.15 -5.76 5.04
CA PRO A 138 19.54 -6.41 3.87
C PRO A 138 18.02 -6.27 3.91
N ILE A 139 17.43 -5.82 2.81
CA ILE A 139 15.98 -5.69 2.67
C ILE A 139 15.37 -7.09 2.46
N PRO A 140 14.31 -7.46 3.21
CA PRO A 140 13.63 -8.74 3.03
C PRO A 140 13.14 -8.93 1.58
N ALA A 141 13.48 -10.07 0.96
CA ALA A 141 13.13 -10.37 -0.42
C ALA A 141 11.63 -10.25 -0.73
N ARG A 142 10.77 -10.54 0.26
CA ARG A 142 9.31 -10.39 0.15
C ARG A 142 8.86 -8.95 -0.14
N LEU A 143 9.60 -7.94 0.33
CA LEU A 143 9.29 -6.54 0.06
C LEU A 143 9.73 -6.11 -1.34
N MET A 144 10.74 -6.78 -1.90
CA MET A 144 11.28 -6.51 -3.23
C MET A 144 10.58 -7.30 -4.34
N GLY A 145 9.86 -8.37 -3.99
CA GLY A 145 9.43 -9.42 -4.93
C GLY A 145 8.55 -8.96 -6.11
N HIS A 146 7.97 -7.77 -6.04
CA HIS A 146 7.10 -7.23 -7.10
C HIS A 146 7.75 -6.16 -7.96
N VAL A 147 8.91 -5.62 -7.58
CA VAL A 147 9.63 -4.62 -8.37
C VAL A 147 10.85 -5.31 -8.98
N THR A 148 10.73 -5.66 -10.25
CA THR A 148 11.81 -6.26 -11.02
C THR A 148 12.51 -5.19 -11.86
N SER A 149 13.69 -5.51 -12.37
CA SER A 149 14.40 -4.63 -13.30
C SER A 149 13.65 -4.37 -14.62
N LYS A 150 12.56 -5.11 -14.88
CA LYS A 150 11.68 -4.89 -16.05
C LYS A 150 10.64 -3.81 -15.81
N ASP A 151 10.33 -3.51 -14.55
CA ASP A 151 9.33 -2.53 -14.16
C ASP A 151 9.93 -1.13 -14.03
N LEU A 152 11.26 -1.05 -14.11
CA LEU A 152 12.03 0.18 -14.23
C LEU A 152 12.08 0.63 -15.69
N ASP A 153 12.05 1.94 -15.89
CA ASP A 153 12.23 2.52 -17.23
C ASP A 153 13.71 2.50 -17.69
N GLU A 154 13.98 3.10 -18.85
CA GLU A 154 15.34 3.23 -19.41
C GLU A 154 16.32 4.00 -18.50
N HIS A 155 15.79 4.74 -17.52
CA HIS A 155 16.54 5.57 -16.58
C HIS A 155 16.61 4.98 -15.16
N ASN A 156 16.16 3.74 -14.96
CA ASN A 156 16.04 3.10 -13.65
C ASN A 156 15.12 3.87 -12.68
N LEU A 157 14.09 4.52 -13.22
CA LEU A 157 13.06 5.19 -12.45
C LEU A 157 11.83 4.29 -12.33
N LEU A 158 11.26 4.28 -11.14
CA LEU A 158 9.99 3.62 -10.84
C LEU A 158 8.87 4.65 -10.96
N GLY A 159 7.95 4.42 -11.90
CA GLY A 159 6.76 5.24 -12.06
C GLY A 159 5.77 5.08 -10.89
N PHE A 160 4.90 6.06 -10.72
CA PHE A 160 3.91 6.03 -9.64
C PHE A 160 2.93 4.86 -9.75
N GLU A 161 2.51 4.48 -10.96
CA GLU A 161 1.59 3.36 -11.15
C GLU A 161 2.21 2.04 -10.68
N THR A 162 3.46 1.77 -11.05
CA THR A 162 4.23 0.62 -10.57
C THR A 162 4.41 0.65 -9.05
N PHE A 163 4.70 1.82 -8.48
CA PHE A 163 4.77 1.99 -7.04
C PHE A 163 3.44 1.69 -6.35
N LEU A 164 2.32 2.14 -6.91
CA LEU A 164 0.98 1.89 -6.39
C LEU A 164 0.68 0.39 -6.37
N GLU A 165 0.94 -0.33 -7.48
CA GLU A 165 0.77 -1.78 -7.55
C GLU A 165 1.60 -2.50 -6.48
N TRP A 166 2.86 -2.09 -6.32
CA TRP A 166 3.73 -2.61 -5.26
C TRP A 166 3.15 -2.36 -3.86
N SER A 167 2.68 -1.14 -3.58
CA SER A 167 2.16 -0.76 -2.26
C SER A 167 0.93 -1.57 -1.87
N ILE A 168 0.03 -1.83 -2.82
CA ILE A 168 -1.17 -2.66 -2.63
C ILE A 168 -0.75 -4.11 -2.36
N SER A 169 0.21 -4.64 -3.14
CA SER A 169 0.68 -6.01 -2.98
C SER A 169 1.34 -6.25 -1.62
N VAL A 170 2.20 -5.32 -1.19
CA VAL A 170 2.86 -5.41 0.12
C VAL A 170 1.85 -5.33 1.25
N GLY A 171 0.88 -4.41 1.19
CA GLY A 171 -0.18 -4.32 2.20
C GLY A 171 -0.95 -5.63 2.34
N TRP A 172 -1.26 -6.29 1.23
CA TRP A 172 -1.91 -7.60 1.25
C TRP A 172 -1.03 -8.70 1.85
N MET A 173 0.25 -8.76 1.46
CA MET A 173 1.19 -9.75 2.00
C MET A 173 1.43 -9.61 3.50
N GLU A 174 1.49 -8.36 4.00
CA GLU A 174 1.62 -8.08 5.44
C GLU A 174 0.38 -8.55 6.21
N GLU A 175 -0.81 -8.39 5.64
CA GLU A 175 -2.05 -8.88 6.23
C GLU A 175 -2.10 -10.41 6.28
N MET A 176 -1.68 -11.08 5.20
CA MET A 176 -1.67 -12.55 5.15
C MET A 176 -0.65 -13.19 6.11
N GLN A 177 0.35 -12.44 6.58
CA GLN A 177 1.34 -12.94 7.55
C GLN A 177 0.85 -12.91 9.00
N VAL A 178 -0.30 -12.29 9.27
CA VAL A 178 -0.86 -12.22 10.62
C VAL A 178 -1.52 -13.56 10.97
N GLY A 179 -0.87 -14.34 11.83
CA GLY A 179 -1.28 -15.71 12.14
C GLY A 179 -2.58 -15.83 12.95
N SER A 180 -3.07 -14.73 13.55
CA SER A 180 -4.28 -14.75 14.37
C SER A 180 -5.37 -13.83 13.85
N SER A 181 -6.60 -14.34 13.76
CA SER A 181 -7.78 -13.55 13.34
C SER A 181 -8.07 -12.38 14.28
N LYS A 182 -7.66 -12.48 15.56
CA LYS A 182 -7.85 -11.42 16.55
C LYS A 182 -6.88 -10.26 16.31
N GLU A 183 -5.62 -10.56 16.01
CA GLU A 183 -4.63 -9.54 15.66
C GLU A 183 -4.98 -8.85 14.34
N LEU A 184 -5.52 -9.59 13.36
CA LEU A 184 -6.09 -8.99 12.16
C LEU A 184 -7.19 -7.97 12.49
N GLU A 185 -8.09 -8.31 13.40
CA GLU A 185 -9.16 -7.41 13.85
C GLU A 185 -8.62 -6.17 14.54
N VAL A 186 -7.63 -6.32 15.42
CA VAL A 186 -6.97 -5.20 16.12
C VAL A 186 -6.30 -4.27 15.12
N ARG A 187 -5.52 -4.81 14.18
CA ARG A 187 -4.90 -4.02 13.10
C ARG A 187 -5.93 -3.37 12.18
N ARG A 188 -7.09 -4.00 11.99
CA ARG A 188 -8.22 -3.43 11.24
C ARG A 188 -8.75 -2.20 11.97
N ILE A 189 -9.04 -2.32 13.26
CA ILE A 189 -9.59 -1.23 14.08
C ILE A 189 -8.56 -0.09 14.22
N ALA A 190 -7.30 -0.40 14.52
CA ALA A 190 -6.22 0.59 14.64
C ALA A 190 -6.16 1.51 13.40
N ARG A 191 -6.23 0.92 12.20
CA ARG A 191 -6.25 1.68 10.95
C ARG A 191 -7.56 2.45 10.75
N GLU A 192 -8.70 1.87 11.10
CA GLU A 192 -10.01 2.55 11.05
C GLU A 192 -10.03 3.83 11.89
N VAL A 193 -9.35 3.84 13.05
CA VAL A 193 -9.26 5.02 13.93
C VAL A 193 -7.97 5.83 13.76
N HIS A 194 -7.13 5.49 12.76
CA HIS A 194 -5.84 6.15 12.48
C HIS A 194 -4.90 6.14 13.69
N MET A 195 -4.94 5.05 14.46
CA MET A 195 -4.14 4.83 15.65
C MET A 195 -2.98 3.87 15.34
N PRO A 196 -1.77 4.12 15.89
CA PRO A 196 -0.67 3.17 15.82
C PRO A 196 -1.11 1.82 16.40
N ILE A 197 -0.73 0.71 15.76
CA ILE A 197 -1.07 -0.65 16.24
C ILE A 197 -0.60 -0.88 17.68
N LEU A 198 0.51 -0.24 18.07
CA LEU A 198 1.07 -0.33 19.43
C LEU A 198 0.17 0.26 20.51
N ASP A 199 -0.76 1.14 20.17
CA ASP A 199 -1.66 1.79 21.14
C ASP A 199 -3.00 1.04 21.32
N VAL A 200 -3.20 -0.09 20.60
CA VAL A 200 -4.46 -0.87 20.61
C VAL A 200 -4.34 -2.18 21.40
N GLU A 201 -3.14 -2.56 21.85
CA GLU A 201 -2.88 -3.74 22.71
C GLU A 201 -2.88 -3.39 24.20
#